data_AF-A0A2D5WLG3-F1
#
_entry.id   AF-A0A2D5WLG3-F1
#
_cell.length_a   1.000
_cell.length_b   1.000
_cell.length_c   1.000
_cell.angle_alpha   90.00
_cell.angle_beta   90.00
_cell.angle_gamma   90.00
#
_symmetry.space_group_name_H-M   'P 1'
#
loop_
_entity.id
_entity.type
_entity.pdbx_description
1 polymer ?
#
loop_
_entity_poly.entity_id
_entity_poly.type
_entity_poly.pdbx_seq_one_letter_code
_entity_poly.pdbx_strand_id
1 'polypeptide(L)'
;MEYNFLILQDRRLFYKEKNKLSSLNKDSLEVLVKKHTLISNTFIQEGSLKSEILNLLENNEVVVNFEKVSSALKEIENNQIISHLKRENFRKISFPIITKSDFLKKYLIDNLFLFTIDAFLNTSNFQGVELDSWYQ
;
A
#
# COMPACT_ATOMS: atom_id res chain seq x y z
N MET A 1 11.48 -14.72 2.66
CA MET A 1 10.80 -13.42 2.42
C MET A 1 11.82 -12.34 2.09
N GLU A 2 11.63 -11.65 0.98
CA GLU A 2 12.53 -10.58 0.49
C GLU A 2 12.16 -9.18 1.02
N TYR A 3 11.11 -9.08 1.83
CA TYR A 3 10.52 -7.83 2.28
C TYR A 3 10.13 -7.91 3.76
N ASN A 4 10.09 -6.76 4.43
CA ASN A 4 9.48 -6.65 5.76
C ASN A 4 7.97 -6.74 5.61
N PHE A 5 7.28 -7.32 6.59
CA PHE A 5 5.81 -7.43 6.56
C PHE A 5 5.22 -6.64 7.72
N LEU A 6 4.29 -5.75 7.41
CA LEU A 6 3.56 -4.93 8.37
C LEU A 6 2.06 -5.05 8.16
N ILE A 7 1.31 -5.03 9.26
CA ILE A 7 -0.14 -4.94 9.27
C ILE A 7 -0.55 -3.53 9.70
N LEU A 8 -1.42 -2.90 8.94
CA LEU A 8 -2.07 -1.66 9.31
C LEU A 8 -3.32 -1.95 10.16
N GLN A 9 -3.34 -1.47 11.41
CA GLN A 9 -4.51 -1.46 12.28
C GLN A 9 -4.58 -0.12 13.02
N ASP A 10 -5.76 0.49 13.11
CA ASP A 10 -5.99 1.74 13.86
C ASP A 10 -4.96 2.85 13.58
N ARG A 11 -4.58 3.01 12.30
CA ARG A 11 -3.55 3.97 11.82
C ARG A 11 -2.14 3.72 12.35
N ARG A 12 -1.84 2.50 12.80
CA ARG A 12 -0.51 2.07 13.24
C ARG A 12 -0.08 0.85 12.47
N LEU A 13 1.22 0.74 12.24
CA LEU A 13 1.81 -0.41 11.60
C LEU A 13 2.32 -1.39 12.66
N PHE A 14 2.03 -2.66 12.48
CA PHE A 14 2.41 -3.73 13.39
C PHE A 14 3.27 -4.74 12.65
N TYR A 15 4.35 -5.18 13.30
CA TYR A 15 5.15 -6.30 12.82
C TYR A 15 4.88 -7.52 13.69
N LYS A 16 5.08 -8.71 13.11
CA LYS A 16 4.99 -9.96 13.86
C LYS A 16 6.35 -10.25 14.50
N GLU A 17 6.35 -10.33 15.82
CA GLU A 17 7.51 -10.76 16.60
C GLU A 17 7.17 -12.07 17.30
N LYS A 18 7.81 -13.16 16.84
CA LYS A 18 7.49 -14.53 17.27
C LYS A 18 5.99 -14.82 17.03
N ASN A 19 5.20 -14.82 18.09
CA ASN A 19 3.75 -15.09 18.08
C ASN A 19 2.90 -13.90 18.55
N LYS A 20 3.47 -12.69 18.59
CA LYS A 20 2.77 -11.47 19.00
C LYS A 20 2.87 -10.40 17.92
N LEU A 21 1.87 -9.53 17.88
CA LEU A 21 1.89 -8.30 17.11
C LEU A 21 2.45 -7.19 17.99
N SER A 22 3.48 -6.52 17.51
CA SER A 22 4.12 -5.38 18.17
C SER A 22 3.94 -4.15 17.28
N SER A 23 3.51 -3.03 17.87
CA SER A 23 3.37 -1.77 17.14
C SER A 23 4.76 -1.23 16.80
N LEU A 24 4.95 -0.84 15.54
CA LEU A 24 6.12 -0.10 15.13
C LEU A 24 6.15 1.25 15.85
N ASN A 25 7.30 1.61 16.40
CA ASN A 25 7.55 2.86 17.09
C ASN A 25 9.03 3.26 16.90
N LYS A 26 9.46 4.35 17.55
CA LYS A 26 10.82 4.88 17.44
C LYS A 26 11.91 3.86 17.76
N ASP A 27 11.67 3.03 18.77
CA ASP A 27 12.64 2.07 19.29
C ASP A 27 12.64 0.76 18.50
N SER A 28 11.68 0.57 17.59
CA SER A 28 11.52 -0.67 16.83
C SER A 28 11.68 -0.48 15.31
N LEU A 29 12.20 0.67 14.83
CA LEU A 29 12.37 0.90 13.38
C LEU A 29 13.43 -0.02 12.76
N GLU A 30 14.40 -0.46 13.54
CA GLU A 30 15.45 -1.39 13.13
C GLU A 30 14.94 -2.76 12.68
N VAL A 31 13.71 -3.15 13.05
CA VAL A 31 13.10 -4.40 12.57
C VAL A 31 12.88 -4.39 11.05
N LEU A 32 12.85 -3.21 10.43
CA LEU A 32 12.74 -3.02 8.99
C LEU A 32 14.10 -3.16 8.30
N VAL A 33 14.63 -4.38 8.30
CA VAL A 33 15.96 -4.73 7.76
C VAL A 33 15.98 -4.96 6.25
N LYS A 34 14.84 -5.30 5.64
CA LYS A 34 14.74 -5.52 4.20
C LYS A 34 14.62 -4.19 3.44
N LYS A 35 15.10 -4.18 2.19
CA LYS A 35 15.03 -3.00 1.30
C LYS A 35 13.59 -2.54 1.03
N HIS A 36 12.65 -3.49 0.97
CA HIS A 36 11.25 -3.22 0.72
C HIS A 36 10.39 -3.65 1.91
N THR A 37 9.29 -2.95 2.10
CA THR A 37 8.27 -3.27 3.11
C THR A 37 6.93 -3.44 2.44
N LEU A 38 6.25 -4.51 2.81
CA LEU A 38 4.89 -4.80 2.43
C LEU A 38 3.97 -4.45 3.60
N ILE A 39 2.98 -3.61 3.32
CA ILE A 39 1.94 -3.21 4.26
C ILE A 39 0.64 -3.88 3.80
N SER A 40 -0.06 -4.54 4.72
CA SER A 40 -1.35 -5.18 4.47
C SER A 40 -2.35 -4.83 5.57
N ASN A 41 -3.64 -5.09 5.36
CA ASN A 41 -4.66 -5.08 6.42
C ASN A 41 -4.91 -6.48 7.02
N THR A 42 -4.33 -7.53 6.43
CA THR A 42 -4.50 -8.93 6.82
C THR A 42 -3.18 -9.68 6.68
N PHE A 43 -3.03 -10.82 7.36
CA PHE A 43 -1.89 -11.69 7.11
C PHE A 43 -1.99 -12.28 5.71
N ILE A 44 -0.97 -12.05 4.90
CA ILE A 44 -0.87 -12.64 3.58
C ILE A 44 -0.05 -13.93 3.70
N GLN A 45 -0.51 -15.00 3.05
CA GLN A 45 0.24 -16.25 2.96
C GLN A 45 1.57 -16.02 2.24
N GLU A 46 2.60 -16.75 2.65
CA GLU A 46 3.95 -16.58 2.11
C GLU A 46 3.96 -16.90 0.61
N GLY A 47 4.19 -15.89 -0.22
CA GLY A 47 4.40 -16.00 -1.66
C GLY A 47 5.50 -15.05 -2.11
N SER A 48 6.23 -15.38 -3.19
CA SER A 48 7.15 -14.41 -3.79
C SER A 48 6.35 -13.34 -4.51
N LEU A 49 6.77 -12.08 -4.35
CA LEU A 49 6.22 -11.00 -5.16
C LEU A 49 6.63 -11.21 -6.61
N LYS A 50 5.71 -10.92 -7.54
CA LYS A 50 6.06 -10.85 -8.95
C LYS A 50 7.22 -9.86 -9.16
N SER A 51 8.21 -10.26 -9.95
CA SER A 51 9.38 -9.42 -10.27
C SER A 51 8.99 -8.07 -10.87
N GLU A 52 7.91 -8.02 -11.65
CA GLU A 52 7.34 -6.79 -12.20
C GLU A 52 7.04 -5.75 -11.11
N ILE A 53 6.50 -6.16 -9.95
CA ILE A 53 6.22 -5.26 -8.83
C ILE A 53 7.51 -4.71 -8.22
N LEU A 54 8.54 -5.54 -8.12
CA LEU A 54 9.85 -5.12 -7.60
C LEU A 54 10.54 -4.14 -8.56
N ASN A 55 10.44 -4.37 -9.86
CA ASN A 55 11.00 -3.47 -10.88
C ASN A 55 10.35 -2.08 -10.84
N LEU A 56 9.05 -2.00 -10.55
CA LEU A 56 8.36 -0.72 -10.39
C LEU A 56 8.92 0.11 -9.23
N LEU A 57 9.42 -0.52 -8.16
CA LEU A 57 10.08 0.18 -7.06
C LEU A 57 11.46 0.71 -7.43
N GLU A 58 12.05 0.38 -8.58
CA GLU A 58 13.31 1.01 -8.98
C GLU A 58 13.09 2.51 -9.19
N ASN A 59 12.01 2.86 -9.88
CA ASN A 59 11.67 4.25 -10.25
C ASN A 59 10.64 4.90 -9.33
N ASN A 60 10.01 4.14 -8.43
CA ASN A 60 8.96 4.64 -7.53
C ASN A 60 9.30 4.40 -6.06
N GLU A 61 8.69 5.16 -5.16
CA GLU A 61 8.84 4.97 -3.71
C GLU A 61 7.80 4.00 -3.15
N VAL A 62 6.63 3.98 -3.78
CA VAL A 62 5.47 3.19 -3.37
C VAL A 62 4.81 2.56 -4.61
N VAL A 63 4.36 1.32 -4.48
CA VAL A 63 3.50 0.65 -5.45
C VAL A 63 2.22 0.26 -4.73
N VAL A 64 1.07 0.57 -5.33
CA VAL A 64 -0.26 0.27 -4.78
C VAL A 64 -1.09 -0.53 -5.78
N ASN A 65 -1.96 -1.39 -5.27
CA ASN A 65 -2.94 -2.07 -6.11
C ASN A 65 -4.21 -1.25 -6.19
N PHE A 66 -4.77 -1.09 -7.39
CA PHE A 66 -6.12 -0.60 -7.54
C PHE A 66 -7.10 -1.76 -7.71
N GLU A 67 -8.27 -1.65 -7.10
CA GLU A 67 -9.36 -2.59 -7.38
C GLU A 67 -9.74 -2.52 -8.86
N LYS A 68 -9.87 -3.68 -9.51
CA LYS A 68 -10.36 -3.77 -10.89
C LYS A 68 -11.76 -3.19 -10.96
N VAL A 69 -12.00 -2.34 -11.95
CA VAL A 69 -13.32 -1.76 -12.20
C VAL A 69 -13.73 -2.05 -13.64
N SER A 70 -14.89 -2.69 -13.81
CA SER A 70 -15.35 -3.22 -15.12
C SER A 70 -16.48 -2.40 -15.75
N SER A 71 -16.96 -1.34 -15.11
CA SER A 71 -18.15 -0.59 -15.54
C SER A 71 -17.94 0.92 -15.49
N ALA A 72 -18.49 1.64 -16.46
CA ALA A 72 -18.47 3.10 -16.47
C ALA A 72 -19.31 3.69 -15.32
N LEU A 73 -18.89 4.85 -14.80
CA LEU A 73 -19.71 5.65 -13.89
C LEU A 73 -20.59 6.60 -14.70
N LYS A 74 -21.81 6.83 -14.25
CA LYS A 74 -22.75 7.80 -14.83
C LYS A 74 -23.04 8.87 -13.81
N GLU A 75 -22.91 10.12 -14.22
CA GLU A 75 -23.36 11.27 -13.43
C GLU A 75 -24.82 11.57 -13.79
N ILE A 76 -25.66 11.74 -12.78
CA ILE A 76 -27.10 11.89 -12.94
C ILE A 76 -27.55 13.19 -12.28
N GLU A 77 -28.23 14.04 -13.04
CA GLU A 77 -28.88 15.26 -12.57
C GLU A 77 -30.31 15.31 -13.15
N ASN A 78 -31.31 15.68 -12.33
CA ASN A 78 -32.73 15.71 -12.73
C ASN A 78 -33.21 14.43 -13.43
N ASN A 79 -32.81 13.26 -12.93
CA ASN A 79 -33.08 11.93 -13.50
C ASN A 79 -32.56 11.72 -14.94
N GLN A 80 -31.62 12.53 -15.40
CA GLN A 80 -30.96 12.39 -16.71
C GLN A 80 -29.46 12.15 -16.54
N ILE A 81 -28.88 11.35 -17.44
CA ILE A 81 -27.43 11.14 -17.47
C ILE A 81 -26.81 12.39 -18.11
N ILE A 82 -25.99 13.11 -17.35
CA ILE A 82 -25.31 14.33 -17.83
C ILE A 82 -23.87 14.07 -18.24
N SER A 83 -23.24 13.01 -17.72
CA SER A 83 -21.88 12.65 -18.10
C SER A 83 -21.58 11.16 -17.90
N HIS A 84 -20.61 10.67 -18.68
CA HIS A 84 -19.99 9.36 -18.49
C HIS A 84 -18.60 9.58 -17.88
N LEU A 85 -18.45 9.22 -16.61
CA LEU A 85 -17.21 9.39 -15.87
C LEU A 85 -16.33 8.14 -16.02
N LYS A 86 -15.03 8.36 -16.17
CA LYS A 86 -14.01 7.31 -16.13
C LYS A 86 -13.90 6.79 -14.70
N ARG A 87 -14.32 5.54 -14.47
CA ARG A 87 -14.30 4.92 -13.13
C ARG A 87 -12.88 4.72 -12.62
N GLU A 88 -11.91 4.70 -13.52
CA GLU A 88 -10.48 4.67 -13.24
C GLU A 88 -10.04 5.79 -12.29
N ASN A 89 -10.66 6.96 -12.41
CA ASN A 89 -10.34 8.13 -11.60
C ASN A 89 -10.84 8.00 -10.14
N PHE A 90 -11.67 7.00 -9.85
CA PHE A 90 -12.32 6.80 -8.56
C PHE A 90 -12.00 5.43 -7.95
N ARG A 91 -10.96 4.76 -8.47
CA ARG A 91 -10.52 3.45 -7.98
C ARG A 91 -10.04 3.57 -6.53
N LYS A 92 -10.42 2.60 -5.71
CA LYS A 92 -9.91 2.47 -4.35
C LYS A 92 -8.55 1.77 -4.38
N ILE A 93 -7.64 2.29 -3.57
CA ILE A 93 -6.40 1.60 -3.24
C ILE A 93 -6.76 0.38 -2.41
N SER A 94 -6.18 -0.75 -2.78
CA SER A 94 -6.33 -2.03 -2.09
C SER A 94 -4.97 -2.49 -1.57
N PHE A 95 -5.02 -3.39 -0.59
CA PHE A 95 -3.84 -4.06 -0.07
C PHE A 95 -3.44 -5.25 -0.97
N PRO A 96 -2.15 -5.61 -1.00
CA PRO A 96 -1.04 -4.97 -0.26
C PRO A 96 -0.53 -3.66 -0.88
N ILE A 97 0.12 -2.84 -0.06
CA ILE A 97 0.94 -1.70 -0.47
C ILE A 97 2.40 -2.10 -0.32
N ILE A 98 3.26 -1.80 -1.29
CA ILE A 98 4.69 -2.04 -1.17
C ILE A 98 5.45 -0.74 -1.29
N THR A 99 6.48 -0.58 -0.47
CA THR A 99 7.28 0.64 -0.43
C THR A 99 8.75 0.34 -0.14
N LYS A 100 9.62 1.28 -0.53
CA LYS A 100 11.00 1.32 -0.04
C LYS A 100 10.99 1.53 1.47
N SER A 101 11.69 0.66 2.20
CA SER A 101 11.69 0.69 3.67
C SER A 101 12.22 2.01 4.22
N ASP A 102 13.23 2.62 3.58
CA ASP A 102 13.79 3.90 4.06
C ASP A 102 12.82 5.06 3.86
N PHE A 103 12.02 5.04 2.78
CA PHE A 103 10.95 6.00 2.57
C PHE A 103 9.88 5.86 3.67
N LEU A 104 9.44 4.63 3.96
CA LEU A 104 8.51 4.36 5.05
C LEU A 104 9.03 4.81 6.41
N LYS A 105 10.30 4.53 6.73
CA LYS A 105 10.93 4.95 8.00
C LYS A 105 10.86 6.47 8.14
N LYS A 106 11.25 7.21 7.10
CA LYS A 106 11.19 8.68 7.09
C LYS A 106 9.76 9.18 7.30
N TYR A 107 8.81 8.66 6.53
CA TYR A 107 7.40 9.02 6.68
C TYR A 107 6.89 8.81 8.11
N LEU A 108 7.18 7.65 8.73
CA LEU A 108 6.71 7.36 10.08
C LEU A 108 7.33 8.29 11.12
N ILE A 109 8.61 8.66 10.97
CA ILE A 109 9.25 9.64 11.85
C ILE A 109 8.56 11.00 11.72
N ASP A 110 8.34 11.46 10.48
CA ASP A 110 7.71 12.75 10.18
C ASP A 110 6.24 12.82 10.63
N ASN A 111 5.58 11.66 10.77
CA ASN A 111 4.16 11.53 11.12
C ASN A 111 3.90 10.88 12.49
N LEU A 112 4.87 10.94 13.43
CA LEU A 112 4.71 10.44 14.80
C LEU A 112 4.22 8.98 14.87
N PHE A 113 4.70 8.14 13.94
CA PHE A 113 4.35 6.72 13.80
C PHE A 113 2.88 6.45 13.52
N LEU A 114 2.14 7.45 13.05
CA LEU A 114 0.81 7.29 12.48
C LEU A 114 0.92 7.04 10.99
N PHE A 115 0.04 6.18 10.50
CA PHE A 115 -0.03 5.79 9.09
C PHE A 115 -1.46 5.95 8.58
N THR A 116 -1.61 6.80 7.57
CA THR A 116 -2.83 6.89 6.76
C THR A 116 -2.43 6.81 5.30
N ILE A 117 -3.16 6.02 4.51
CA ILE A 117 -2.85 5.80 3.09
C ILE A 117 -2.78 7.14 2.35
N ASP A 118 -3.76 8.02 2.54
CA ASP A 118 -3.83 9.30 1.83
C ASP A 118 -2.60 10.17 2.09
N ALA A 119 -2.24 10.39 3.36
CA ALA A 119 -1.05 11.18 3.69
C ALA A 119 0.24 10.51 3.22
N PHE A 120 0.34 9.18 3.31
CA PHE A 120 1.51 8.45 2.84
C PHE A 120 1.71 8.63 1.33
N LEU A 121 0.66 8.44 0.56
CA LEU A 121 0.72 8.55 -0.90
C LEU A 121 0.93 9.99 -1.37
N ASN A 122 0.33 10.98 -0.71
CA ASN A 122 0.54 12.40 -1.00
C ASN A 122 1.97 12.87 -0.78
N THR A 123 2.77 12.12 -0.01
CA THR A 123 4.19 12.40 0.22
C THR A 123 5.13 11.57 -0.65
N SER A 124 4.59 10.72 -1.52
CA SER A 124 5.36 9.73 -2.27
C SER A 124 5.21 9.87 -3.78
N ASN A 125 6.25 9.50 -4.52
CA ASN A 125 6.11 9.11 -5.92
C ASN A 125 5.59 7.66 -5.99
N PHE A 126 4.27 7.49 -6.13
CA PHE A 126 3.64 6.17 -6.18
C PHE A 126 3.19 5.77 -7.59
N GLN A 127 3.27 4.47 -7.86
CA GLN A 127 2.70 3.85 -9.05
C GLN A 127 1.54 2.93 -8.67
N GLY A 128 0.41 3.09 -9.35
CA GLY A 128 -0.70 2.15 -9.26
C GLY A 128 -0.60 1.04 -10.29
N VAL A 129 -0.96 -0.18 -9.89
CA VAL A 129 -1.07 -1.34 -10.79
C VAL A 129 -2.43 -2.02 -10.66
N GLU A 130 -2.81 -2.77 -11.69
CA GLU A 130 -4.02 -3.55 -11.72
C GLU A 130 -3.66 -5.01 -12.05
N LEU A 131 -3.46 -5.84 -11.01
CA LEU A 131 -3.09 -7.24 -11.18
C LEU A 131 -4.16 -8.17 -10.58
N ASP A 132 -4.37 -9.33 -11.20
CA ASP A 132 -5.21 -10.40 -10.63
C ASP A 132 -4.61 -10.99 -9.35
N SER A 133 -3.28 -11.02 -9.26
CA SER A 133 -2.52 -11.42 -8.07
C SER A 133 -1.14 -10.76 -8.09
N TRP A 134 -0.66 -10.35 -6.92
CA TRP A 134 0.69 -9.82 -6.70
C TRP A 134 1.74 -10.90 -6.46
N TYR A 135 1.28 -12.13 -6.22
CA TYR A 135 2.10 -13.27 -5.87
C TYR A 135 2.15 -14.28 -7.02
N GLN A 136 3.27 -15.00 -7.09
CA GLN A 136 3.46 -16.17 -7.95
C GLN A 136 3.19 -17.46 -7.19
#